data_AF-A0AAW7H6X3-F1
#
_entry.id   AF-A0AAW7H6X3-F1
#
_cell.length_a   1.000
_cell.length_b   1.000
_cell.length_c   1.000
_cell.angle_alpha   90.00
_cell.angle_beta   90.00
_cell.angle_gamma   90.00
#
_symmetry.space_group_name_H-M   'P 1'
#
loop_
_entity.id
_entity.type
_entity.pdbx_description
1 polymer ?
#
loop_
_entity_poly.entity_id
_entity_poly.type
_entity_poly.pdbx_seq_one_letter_code
_entity_poly.pdbx_strand_id
1 'polypeptide(L)'
;MTNIIAMQYNAMDKRPLRALSFVLAIVLAGCIFWDPSRFAAKTSELEIWHGLLLMWAVCAGIIHGVGFRPRAVHWQGIFCPLIADIVLVVGLIFFFF
;
A
#
# COMPACT_ATOMS: atom_id res chain seq x y z
N MET A 1 21.73 3.07 -8.47
CA MET A 1 20.53 2.58 -7.74
C MET A 1 19.49 3.68 -7.52
N THR A 2 19.89 4.87 -7.06
CA THR A 2 19.00 6.04 -6.87
C THR A 2 18.18 6.44 -8.10
N ASN A 3 18.74 6.34 -9.30
CA ASN A 3 18.03 6.64 -10.55
C ASN A 3 16.84 5.71 -10.83
N ILE A 4 16.93 4.42 -10.47
CA ILE A 4 15.87 3.45 -10.75
C ILE A 4 14.65 3.72 -9.87
N ILE A 5 14.88 3.99 -8.58
CA ILE A 5 13.82 4.32 -7.60
C ILE A 5 13.10 5.60 -8.03
N ALA A 6 13.84 6.64 -8.39
CA ALA A 6 13.27 7.91 -8.85
C ALA A 6 12.48 7.74 -10.17
N MET A 7 12.98 6.92 -11.09
CA MET A 7 12.29 6.63 -12.36
C MET A 7 10.97 5.89 -12.13
N GLN A 8 10.98 4.88 -11.27
CA GLN A 8 9.78 4.12 -10.94
C GLN A 8 8.72 4.99 -10.25
N TYR A 9 9.15 5.85 -9.30
CA TYR A 9 8.26 6.79 -8.64
C TYR A 9 7.64 7.78 -9.64
N ASN A 10 8.42 8.30 -10.59
CA ASN A 10 7.91 9.17 -11.65
C ASN A 10 6.92 8.45 -12.58
N ALA A 11 7.14 7.17 -12.87
CA ALA A 11 6.21 6.40 -13.69
C ALA A 11 4.84 6.20 -13.02
N MET A 12 4.84 6.10 -11.68
CA MET A 12 3.65 5.95 -10.84
C MET A 12 2.94 7.28 -10.55
N ASP A 13 3.64 8.43 -10.60
CA ASP A 13 3.10 9.78 -10.36
C ASP A 13 2.21 10.31 -11.50
N LYS A 14 1.23 9.50 -11.91
CA LYS A 14 0.18 9.84 -12.87
C LYS A 14 -1.15 9.93 -12.12
N ARG A 15 -1.95 10.96 -12.43
CA ARG A 15 -3.26 11.21 -11.80
C ARG A 15 -4.16 9.96 -11.68
N PRO A 16 -4.34 9.09 -12.71
CA PRO A 16 -5.18 7.90 -12.57
C PRO A 16 -4.60 6.86 -11.62
N LEU A 17 -3.28 6.65 -11.63
CA LEU A 17 -2.62 5.67 -10.76
C LEU A 17 -2.65 6.12 -9.30
N ARG A 18 -2.51 7.42 -9.07
CA ARG A 18 -2.71 8.00 -7.74
C ARG A 18 -4.14 7.82 -7.23
N ALA A 19 -5.14 8.09 -8.07
CA ALA A 19 -6.53 7.86 -7.69
C ALA A 19 -6.80 6.39 -7.37
N LEU A 20 -6.26 5.46 -8.18
CA LEU A 20 -6.34 4.02 -7.93
C LEU A 20 -5.71 3.66 -6.57
N SER A 21 -4.48 4.10 -6.32
CA SER A 21 -3.75 3.85 -5.07
C SER A 21 -4.53 4.37 -3.84
N PHE A 22 -5.12 5.57 -3.96
CA PHE A 22 -5.96 6.15 -2.91
C PHE A 22 -7.21 5.31 -2.62
N VAL A 23 -7.92 4.89 -3.68
CA VAL A 23 -9.12 4.05 -3.55
C VAL A 23 -8.75 2.71 -2.92
N LEU A 24 -7.71 2.03 -3.43
CA LEU A 24 -7.24 0.75 -2.90
C LEU A 24 -6.88 0.86 -1.41
N ALA A 25 -6.18 1.93 -1.01
CA ALA A 25 -5.77 2.15 0.37
C ALA A 25 -6.97 2.38 1.31
N ILE A 26 -7.95 3.19 0.90
CA ILE A 26 -9.16 3.43 1.71
C ILE A 26 -10.01 2.17 1.81
N VAL A 27 -10.21 1.46 0.71
CA VAL A 27 -11.01 0.22 0.72
C VAL A 27 -10.36 -0.81 1.63
N LEU A 28 -9.04 -1.03 1.50
CA LEU A 28 -8.36 -2.01 2.35
C LEU A 28 -8.34 -1.58 3.83
N ALA A 29 -8.12 -0.29 4.12
CA ALA A 29 -8.23 0.21 5.49
C ALA A 29 -9.64 -0.06 6.06
N GLY A 30 -10.68 0.19 5.26
CA GLY A 30 -12.06 -0.16 5.59
C GLY A 30 -12.24 -1.65 5.88
N CYS A 31 -11.70 -2.54 5.05
CA CYS A 31 -11.72 -3.98 5.26
C CYS A 31 -11.05 -4.40 6.57
N ILE A 32 -9.86 -3.85 6.86
CA ILE A 32 -9.10 -4.14 8.09
C ILE A 32 -9.88 -3.70 9.33
N PHE A 33 -10.54 -2.54 9.29
CA PHE A 33 -11.34 -2.06 10.42
C PHE A 33 -12.68 -2.79 10.55
N TRP A 34 -13.28 -3.22 9.45
CA TRP A 34 -14.57 -3.90 9.45
C TRP A 34 -14.49 -5.33 9.99
N ASP A 35 -13.49 -6.09 9.58
CA ASP A 35 -13.24 -7.44 10.07
C ASP A 35 -11.74 -7.68 10.33
N PRO A 36 -11.23 -7.19 11.47
CA PRO A 36 -9.82 -7.35 11.84
C PRO A 36 -9.45 -8.82 12.10
N SER A 37 -10.43 -9.71 12.29
CA SER A 37 -10.17 -11.11 12.61
C SER A 37 -9.52 -11.87 11.45
N ARG A 38 -9.80 -11.44 10.21
CA ARG A 38 -9.20 -11.99 8.99
C ARG A 38 -7.73 -11.66 8.80
N PHE A 39 -7.24 -10.59 9.43
CA PHE A 39 -5.88 -10.11 9.21
C PHE A 39 -4.98 -10.23 10.44
N ALA A 40 -5.53 -10.08 11.65
CA ALA A 40 -4.72 -9.90 12.86
C ALA A 40 -5.20 -10.70 14.08
N ALA A 41 -6.25 -11.53 13.99
CA ALA A 41 -6.63 -12.39 15.12
C ALA A 41 -5.69 -13.59 15.28
N LYS A 42 -5.63 -14.16 16.48
CA LYS A 42 -4.91 -15.41 16.79
C LYS A 42 -5.33 -16.61 15.92
N THR A 43 -6.51 -16.52 15.29
CA THR A 43 -7.10 -17.52 14.39
C THR A 43 -6.91 -17.18 12.90
N SER A 44 -6.30 -16.03 12.60
CA SER A 44 -5.98 -15.62 11.24
C SER A 44 -4.91 -16.54 10.65
N GLU A 45 -5.04 -16.89 9.37
CA GLU A 45 -4.00 -17.58 8.61
C GLU A 45 -2.77 -16.68 8.36
N LEU A 46 -2.92 -15.36 8.55
CA LEU A 46 -1.83 -14.40 8.42
C LEU A 46 -1.04 -14.27 9.73
N GLU A 47 0.28 -14.47 9.63
CA GLU A 47 1.19 -14.08 10.69
C GLU A 47 1.14 -12.56 10.96
N ILE A 48 1.49 -12.16 12.19
CA ILE A 48 1.51 -10.78 12.67
C ILE A 48 2.27 -9.83 11.71
N TRP A 49 3.33 -10.32 11.06
CA TRP A 49 4.11 -9.54 10.09
C TRP A 49 3.32 -9.10 8.86
N HIS A 50 2.35 -9.90 8.42
CA HIS A 50 1.48 -9.53 7.31
C HIS A 50 0.57 -8.34 7.68
N GLY A 51 0.11 -8.27 8.94
CA GLY A 51 -0.63 -7.11 9.43
C GLY A 51 0.19 -5.82 9.33
N LEU A 52 1.47 -5.86 9.73
CA LEU A 52 2.39 -4.73 9.59
C LEU A 52 2.65 -4.36 8.12
N LEU A 53 2.77 -5.36 7.25
CA LEU A 53 2.93 -5.15 5.81
C LEU A 53 1.70 -4.48 5.18
N LEU A 54 0.48 -4.90 5.56
CA LEU A 54 -0.77 -4.30 5.11
C LEU A 54 -0.92 -2.86 5.62
N MET A 55 -0.56 -2.59 6.88
CA MET A 55 -0.55 -1.23 7.44
C MET A 55 0.43 -0.33 6.69
N TRP A 56 1.64 -0.82 6.42
CA TRP A 56 2.62 -0.11 5.60
C TRP A 56 2.06 0.18 4.19
N ALA A 57 1.42 -0.79 3.54
CA ALA A 57 0.86 -0.63 2.21
C ALA A 57 -0.29 0.40 2.17
N VAL A 58 -1.17 0.41 3.18
CA VAL A 58 -2.21 1.44 3.34
C VAL A 58 -1.58 2.82 3.46
N CYS A 59 -0.60 2.99 4.37
CA CYS A 59 0.08 4.27 4.55
C CYS A 59 0.78 4.74 3.26
N ALA A 60 1.52 3.85 2.59
CA ALA A 60 2.21 4.15 1.34
C ALA A 60 1.23 4.49 0.20
N GLY A 61 0.11 3.78 0.10
CA GLY A 61 -0.96 4.04 -0.87
C GLY A 61 -1.66 5.38 -0.63
N ILE A 62 -1.88 5.78 0.63
CA ILE A 62 -2.40 7.13 0.95
C ILE A 62 -1.39 8.20 0.54
N ILE A 63 -0.11 8.04 0.90
CA ILE A 63 0.97 8.98 0.56
C ILE A 63 1.03 9.21 -0.96
N HIS A 64 1.05 8.11 -1.73
CA HIS A 64 1.03 8.17 -3.18
C HIS A 64 -0.28 8.77 -3.71
N GLY A 65 -1.42 8.34 -3.18
CA GLY A 65 -2.75 8.72 -3.63
C GLY A 65 -3.04 10.22 -3.50
N VAL A 66 -2.69 10.83 -2.36
CA VAL A 66 -2.84 12.28 -2.17
C VAL A 66 -1.87 13.11 -3.02
N GLY A 67 -0.84 12.47 -3.60
CA GLY A 67 0.18 13.12 -4.41
C GLY A 67 1.37 13.65 -3.65
N PHE A 68 1.58 13.16 -2.44
CA PHE A 68 2.78 13.51 -1.72
C PHE A 68 3.97 12.81 -2.38
N ARG A 69 4.96 13.61 -2.78
CA ARG A 69 6.19 13.13 -3.42
C ARG A 69 7.38 13.34 -2.47
N PRO A 70 7.88 12.28 -1.80
CA PRO A 70 9.06 12.38 -0.96
C PRO A 70 10.25 12.86 -1.78
N ARG A 71 10.97 13.87 -1.29
CA ARG A 71 12.13 14.43 -2.01
C ARG A 71 13.38 13.53 -1.89
N ALA A 72 13.56 12.88 -0.75
CA ALA A 72 14.73 12.05 -0.51
C ALA A 72 14.52 10.62 -1.02
N VAL A 73 15.53 10.07 -1.70
CA VAL A 73 15.41 8.78 -2.40
C VAL A 73 15.20 7.60 -1.44
N HIS A 74 15.74 7.67 -0.22
CA HIS A 74 15.49 6.66 0.80
C HIS A 74 13.99 6.57 1.15
N TRP A 75 13.30 7.71 1.25
CA TRP A 75 11.85 7.74 1.49
C TRP A 75 11.05 7.31 0.26
N GLN A 76 11.52 7.58 -0.96
CA GLN A 76 10.90 7.05 -2.18
C GLN A 76 11.02 5.51 -2.26
N GLY A 77 12.10 4.95 -1.73
CA GLY A 77 12.28 3.50 -1.61
C GLY A 77 11.37 2.89 -0.55
N ILE A 78 11.31 3.50 0.65
CA ILE A 78 10.45 3.03 1.76
C ILE A 78 8.97 3.15 1.40
N PHE A 79 8.56 4.22 0.72
CA PHE A 79 7.18 4.43 0.26
C PHE A 79 7.07 4.19 -1.24
N CYS A 80 7.51 3.01 -1.69
CA CYS A 80 7.44 2.65 -3.11
C CYS A 80 5.98 2.39 -3.53
N PRO A 81 5.40 3.23 -4.41
CA PRO A 81 3.97 3.15 -4.73
C PRO A 81 3.59 1.85 -5.44
N LEU A 82 4.46 1.32 -6.32
CA LEU A 82 4.17 0.08 -7.04
C LEU A 82 4.07 -1.12 -6.09
N ILE A 83 5.00 -1.23 -5.13
CA ILE A 83 5.00 -2.34 -4.17
C ILE A 83 3.77 -2.21 -3.26
N ALA A 84 3.46 -0.99 -2.82
CA ALA A 84 2.26 -0.71 -2.04
C ALA A 84 1.00 -1.15 -2.79
N ASP A 85 0.81 -0.73 -4.04
CA ASP A 85 -0.38 -1.08 -4.84
C ASP A 85 -0.52 -2.60 -5.03
N ILE A 86 0.58 -3.33 -5.25
CA ILE A 86 0.55 -4.80 -5.34
C ILE A 86 0.07 -5.41 -4.02
N VAL A 87 0.64 -4.97 -2.89
CA VAL A 87 0.23 -5.47 -1.57
C VAL A 87 -1.22 -5.10 -1.26
N LEU A 88 -1.67 -3.90 -1.64
CA LEU A 88 -3.07 -3.49 -1.48
C LEU A 88 -4.03 -4.41 -2.25
N VAL A 89 -3.72 -4.70 -3.52
CA VAL A 89 -4.53 -5.60 -4.34
C VAL A 89 -4.55 -7.02 -3.76
N VAL A 90 -3.41 -7.55 -3.35
CA VAL A 90 -3.33 -8.88 -2.73
C VAL A 90 -4.12 -8.93 -1.43
N GLY A 91 -4.01 -7.89 -0.58
CA GLY A 91 -4.77 -7.80 0.66
C GLY A 91 -6.28 -7.75 0.43
N LEU A 92 -6.73 -7.05 -0.61
CA LEU A 92 -8.14 -7.03 -1.00
C LEU A 92 -8.62 -8.36 -1.58
N ILE A 93 -7.81 -9.02 -2.42
CA ILE A 93 -8.13 -10.35 -2.94
C ILE A 93 -8.31 -11.33 -1.78
N PHE A 94 -7.35 -11.36 -0.83
CA PHE A 94 -7.44 -12.19 0.36
C PHE A 94 -8.66 -11.89 1.24
N PHE A 95 -9.12 -10.64 1.27
CA PHE A 95 -10.34 -10.30 2.00
C PHE A 95 -11.61 -10.82 1.30
N PHE A 96 -11.68 -10.75 -0.02
CA PHE A 96 -12.93 -11.05 -0.74
C PHE A 96 -13.06 -12.50 -1.22
N PHE A 97 -11.95 -13.23 -1.34
CA PHE A 97 -11.89 -14.61 -1.85
C PHE A 97 -11.18 -15.52 -0.85
#